data_AF-A0A1Y2HZI0-F1
#
_entry.id   AF-A0A1Y2HZI0-F1
#
_cell.length_a   1.000
_cell.length_b   1.000
_cell.length_c   1.000
_cell.angle_alpha   90.00
_cell.angle_beta   90.00
_cell.angle_gamma   90.00
#
_symmetry.space_group_name_H-M   'P 1'
#
loop_
_entity.id
_entity.type
_entity.pdbx_description
1 polymer ?
#
loop_
_entity_poly.entity_id
_entity_poly.type
_entity_poly.pdbx_seq_one_letter_code
_entity_poly.pdbx_strand_id
1 'polypeptide(L)'
;IVFATSQDDRFPASNAIDGNPKSFWTSTGLFPQELILQLATPSDAKRLIIQGSKLKSIRVYSATPDSMDAALRGNASASEVLDPFDLVTTLELPEKNATASVPLRLSQPVSHIKLVITDGYGDFVAVNSVAVE
;
A
#
# COMPACT_ATOMS: atom_id res chain seq x y z
N ILE A 1 8.92 -3.55 1.02
CA ILE A 1 7.59 -4.09 1.37
C ILE A 1 7.79 -5.04 2.53
N VAL A 2 7.01 -4.86 3.60
CA VAL A 2 7.09 -5.71 4.80
C VAL A 2 5.98 -6.75 4.88
N PHE A 3 4.89 -6.54 4.14
CA PHE A 3 3.79 -7.50 4.03
C PHE A 3 3.13 -7.39 2.65
N ALA A 4 2.72 -8.53 2.12
CA ALA A 4 1.90 -8.65 0.93
C ALA A 4 0.96 -9.85 1.08
N THR A 5 -0.30 -9.73 0.66
CA THR A 5 -1.26 -10.84 0.69
C THR A 5 -0.96 -11.93 -0.35
N SER A 6 -0.29 -11.56 -1.43
CA SER A 6 0.15 -12.49 -2.48
C SER A 6 1.67 -12.45 -2.63
N GLN A 7 2.26 -13.62 -2.88
CA GLN A 7 3.67 -13.79 -3.15
C GLN A 7 3.83 -14.81 -4.29
N ASP A 8 4.34 -14.35 -5.44
CA ASP A 8 4.84 -15.21 -6.53
C ASP A 8 6.36 -15.04 -6.56
N ASP A 9 7.12 -16.14 -6.50
CA ASP A 9 8.59 -16.10 -6.46
C ASP A 9 9.22 -15.41 -7.69
N ARG A 10 8.51 -15.39 -8.82
CA ARG A 10 8.97 -14.73 -10.06
C ARG A 10 8.65 -13.23 -10.06
N PHE A 11 7.64 -12.82 -9.31
CA PHE A 11 7.13 -11.46 -9.23
C PHE A 11 6.92 -11.02 -7.77
N PRO A 12 7.99 -11.04 -6.94
CA PRO A 12 7.88 -10.81 -5.50
C PRO A 12 7.46 -9.38 -5.18
N ALA A 13 6.91 -9.17 -3.98
CA ALA A 13 6.43 -7.86 -3.55
C ALA A 13 7.52 -6.76 -3.56
N SER A 14 8.80 -7.13 -3.38
CA SER A 14 9.93 -6.20 -3.49
C SER A 14 10.01 -5.49 -4.84
N ASN A 15 9.52 -6.11 -5.91
CA ASN A 15 9.50 -5.52 -7.25
C ASN A 15 8.66 -4.23 -7.33
N ALA A 16 7.67 -4.07 -6.44
CA ALA A 16 6.84 -2.87 -6.45
C ALA A 16 7.61 -1.60 -6.01
N ILE A 17 8.80 -1.73 -5.44
CA ILE A 17 9.59 -0.60 -4.89
C ILE A 17 11.06 -0.63 -5.31
N ASP A 18 11.43 -1.45 -6.29
CA ASP A 18 12.84 -1.64 -6.71
C ASP A 18 13.33 -0.58 -7.72
N GLY A 19 12.42 0.25 -8.24
CA GLY A 19 12.72 1.30 -9.23
C GLY A 19 12.96 0.78 -10.64
N ASN A 20 12.79 -0.52 -10.91
CA ASN A 20 13.00 -1.12 -12.21
C ASN A 20 11.68 -1.17 -13.01
N PRO A 21 11.57 -0.47 -14.15
CA PRO A 21 10.31 -0.40 -14.90
C PRO A 21 9.90 -1.73 -15.57
N LYS A 22 10.77 -2.75 -15.56
CA LYS A 22 10.50 -4.08 -16.15
C LYS A 22 10.03 -5.11 -15.14
N SER A 23 10.19 -4.85 -13.85
CA SER A 23 9.70 -5.72 -12.78
C SER A 23 8.34 -5.24 -12.29
N PHE A 24 7.64 -6.14 -11.61
CA PHE A 24 6.36 -5.85 -10.97
C PHE A 24 6.08 -6.90 -9.90
N TRP A 25 5.25 -6.54 -8.93
CA TRP A 25 4.52 -7.49 -8.10
C TRP A 25 3.19 -7.84 -8.78
N THR A 26 2.68 -9.05 -8.58
CA THR A 26 1.35 -9.45 -9.06
C THR A 26 0.54 -10.13 -7.97
N SER A 27 -0.78 -9.93 -7.99
CA SER A 27 -1.68 -10.71 -7.15
C SER A 27 -1.79 -12.15 -7.66
N THR A 28 -2.05 -13.09 -6.75
CA THR A 28 -2.23 -14.52 -7.08
C THR A 28 -3.57 -15.07 -6.62
N GLY A 29 -4.51 -14.21 -6.22
CA GLY A 29 -5.81 -14.62 -5.69
C GLY A 29 -6.86 -13.51 -5.73
N LEU A 30 -7.94 -13.75 -4.99
CA LEU A 30 -9.12 -12.89 -4.93
C LEU A 30 -8.83 -11.56 -4.23
N PHE A 31 -9.53 -10.50 -4.63
CA PHE A 31 -9.53 -9.24 -3.90
C PHE A 31 -10.28 -9.37 -2.56
N PRO A 32 -9.93 -8.55 -1.54
CA PRO A 32 -8.89 -7.52 -1.58
C PRO A 32 -7.47 -8.08 -1.53
N GLN A 33 -6.52 -7.32 -2.08
CA GLN A 33 -5.08 -7.62 -2.02
C GLN A 33 -4.34 -6.45 -1.37
N GLU A 34 -3.37 -6.72 -0.51
CA GLU A 34 -2.70 -5.70 0.28
C GLU A 34 -1.18 -5.69 0.07
N LEU A 35 -0.61 -4.48 0.14
CA LEU A 35 0.83 -4.22 0.20
C LEU A 35 1.10 -3.23 1.33
N ILE A 36 1.96 -3.60 2.28
CA ILE A 36 2.41 -2.70 3.35
C ILE A 36 3.86 -2.28 3.10
N LEU A 37 4.05 -0.98 2.94
CA LEU A 37 5.32 -0.31 2.81
C LEU A 37 5.73 0.21 4.18
N GLN A 38 6.92 -0.16 4.64
CA GLN A 38 7.60 0.50 5.74
C GLN A 38 8.56 1.54 5.15
N LEU A 39 8.48 2.79 5.64
CA LEU A 39 9.42 3.83 5.26
C LEU A 39 10.73 3.66 6.03
N ALA A 40 11.86 4.01 5.40
CA ALA A 40 13.18 3.88 6.01
C ALA A 40 13.30 4.70 7.32
N THR A 41 12.65 5.87 7.34
CA THR A 41 12.48 6.73 8.52
C THR A 41 11.06 7.30 8.50
N PRO A 42 10.42 7.51 9.67
CA PRO A 42 9.14 8.22 9.71
C PRO A 42 9.27 9.58 9.04
N SER A 43 8.35 9.90 8.13
CA SER A 43 8.44 11.12 7.31
C SER A 43 7.10 11.75 7.02
N ASP A 44 7.13 13.05 6.74
CA ASP A 44 5.98 13.83 6.25
C ASP A 44 5.73 13.50 4.77
N ALA A 45 5.16 12.33 4.50
CA ALA A 45 4.79 11.91 3.17
C ALA A 45 3.70 12.83 2.59
N LYS A 46 4.00 13.49 1.47
CA LYS A 46 3.12 14.48 0.81
C LYS A 46 2.42 13.90 -0.41
N ARG A 47 3.01 12.88 -1.02
CA ARG A 47 2.52 12.32 -2.27
C ARG A 47 2.77 10.81 -2.34
N LEU A 48 1.78 10.09 -2.85
CA LEU A 48 1.91 8.70 -3.27
C LEU A 48 1.83 8.64 -4.79
N ILE A 49 2.78 7.97 -5.41
CA ILE A 49 2.78 7.65 -6.83
C ILE A 49 2.62 6.14 -6.94
N ILE A 50 1.62 5.70 -7.68
CA ILE A 50 1.40 4.29 -7.98
C ILE A 50 1.29 4.09 -9.48
N GLN A 51 1.95 3.06 -9.99
CA GLN A 51 1.85 2.62 -11.37
C GLN A 51 1.60 1.12 -11.39
N GLY A 52 0.65 0.69 -12.22
CA GLY A 52 0.36 -0.72 -12.38
C GLY A 52 -0.43 -1.05 -13.63
N SER A 53 -0.92 -2.29 -13.66
CA SER A 53 -1.76 -2.81 -14.74
C SER A 53 -3.01 -3.45 -14.14
N LYS A 54 -4.16 -3.18 -14.78
CA LYS A 54 -5.49 -3.67 -14.37
C LYS A 54 -5.92 -3.24 -12.96
N LEU A 55 -5.23 -2.29 -12.33
CA LEU A 55 -5.67 -1.70 -11.07
C LEU A 55 -6.94 -0.87 -11.32
N LYS A 56 -7.93 -0.98 -10.42
CA LYS A 56 -9.16 -0.21 -10.49
C LYS A 56 -9.39 0.56 -9.19
N SER A 57 -9.74 -0.12 -8.11
CA SER A 57 -10.08 0.50 -6.84
C SER A 57 -9.00 0.22 -5.80
N ILE A 58 -8.39 1.27 -5.24
CA ILE A 58 -7.32 1.17 -4.23
C ILE A 58 -7.63 2.08 -3.06
N ARG A 59 -7.61 1.53 -1.84
CA ARG A 59 -7.64 2.31 -0.61
C ARG A 59 -6.23 2.46 -0.07
N VAL A 60 -5.88 3.69 0.30
CA VAL A 60 -4.57 4.04 0.85
C VAL A 60 -4.74 4.37 2.31
N TYR A 61 -3.99 3.67 3.16
CA TYR A 61 -3.96 3.90 4.59
C TYR A 61 -2.54 4.26 5.04
N SER A 62 -2.44 4.88 6.21
CA SER A 62 -1.16 5.22 6.85
C SER A 62 -1.16 4.87 8.33
N ALA A 63 0.01 4.58 8.88
CA ALA A 63 0.20 4.39 10.32
C ALA A 63 1.36 5.26 10.81
N THR A 64 1.21 5.83 12.00
CA THR A 64 2.29 6.54 12.70
C THR A 64 3.19 5.53 13.42
N PRO A 65 4.42 5.91 13.82
CA PRO A 65 5.23 5.07 14.70
C PRO A 65 4.47 4.66 15.98
N ASP A 66 3.74 5.60 16.58
CA ASP A 66 3.01 5.39 17.83
C ASP A 66 1.83 4.43 17.66
N SER A 67 1.04 4.56 16.57
CA SER A 67 -0.07 3.63 16.32
C SER A 67 0.44 2.21 16.07
N MET A 68 1.57 2.08 15.38
CA MET A 68 2.22 0.79 15.15
C MET A 68 2.78 0.17 16.45
N ASP A 69 3.45 0.95 17.29
CA ASP A 69 3.96 0.49 18.58
C ASP A 69 2.83 0.07 19.52
N ALA A 70 1.72 0.82 19.54
CA ALA A 70 0.52 0.46 20.30
C ALA A 70 -0.08 -0.88 19.84
N ALA A 71 -0.19 -1.10 18.52
CA ALA A 71 -0.68 -2.36 17.96
C ALA A 71 0.23 -3.55 18.28
N LEU A 72 1.55 -3.35 18.33
CA LEU A 72 2.52 -4.40 18.65
C LEU A 72 2.58 -4.75 20.15
N ARG A 73 2.36 -3.77 21.04
CA ARG A 73 2.43 -3.98 22.50
C ARG A 73 1.23 -4.72 23.09
N GLY A 74 0.10 -4.76 22.39
CA GLY A 74 -1.07 -5.56 22.80
C GLY A 74 -1.65 -5.21 24.18
N ASN A 75 -1.35 -4.02 24.72
CA ASN A 75 -1.73 -3.61 26.08
C ASN A 75 -2.89 -2.61 26.12
N ALA A 76 -3.45 -2.22 24.98
CA ALA A 76 -4.78 -1.63 24.97
C ALA A 76 -5.76 -2.71 25.45
N SER A 77 -6.59 -2.41 26.45
CA SER A 77 -7.78 -3.21 26.74
C SER A 77 -8.42 -3.59 25.41
N ALA A 78 -8.68 -4.89 25.21
CA ALA A 78 -8.82 -5.61 23.92
C ALA A 78 -9.84 -5.10 22.88
N SER A 79 -10.34 -3.86 23.01
CA SER A 79 -11.39 -3.24 22.20
C SER A 79 -10.97 -2.00 21.41
N GLU A 80 -9.79 -1.38 21.61
CA GLU A 80 -9.55 -0.02 21.06
C GLU A 80 -8.48 0.14 19.98
N VAL A 81 -7.53 -0.79 19.77
CA VAL A 81 -6.58 -0.67 18.64
C VAL A 81 -6.34 -2.03 17.98
N LEU A 82 -7.24 -2.44 17.08
CA LEU A 82 -7.08 -3.67 16.26
C LEU A 82 -6.42 -3.41 14.90
N ASP A 83 -6.50 -2.17 14.38
CA ASP A 83 -5.86 -1.78 13.11
C ASP A 83 -5.12 -0.44 13.31
N PRO A 84 -3.77 -0.40 13.25
CA PRO A 84 -3.01 0.83 13.44
C PRO A 84 -3.06 1.80 12.24
N PHE A 85 -3.83 1.45 11.21
CA PHE A 85 -3.86 2.14 9.93
C PHE A 85 -5.13 2.98 9.76
N ASP A 86 -4.94 4.28 9.55
CA ASP A 86 -6.01 5.22 9.23
C ASP A 86 -6.16 5.38 7.72
N LEU A 87 -7.41 5.44 7.23
CA LEU A 87 -7.69 5.67 5.81
C LEU A 87 -7.29 7.09 5.42
N VAL A 88 -6.38 7.21 4.45
CA VAL A 88 -5.93 8.49 3.91
C VAL A 88 -6.78 8.91 2.72
N THR A 89 -6.96 7.99 1.77
CA THR A 89 -7.71 8.28 0.53
C THR A 89 -8.14 6.99 -0.19
N THR A 90 -9.03 7.13 -1.16
CA THR A 90 -9.45 6.06 -2.08
C THR A 90 -9.22 6.52 -3.51
N LEU A 91 -8.67 5.63 -4.34
CA LEU A 91 -8.29 5.87 -5.72
C LEU A 91 -9.13 5.00 -6.64
N GLU A 92 -9.64 5.61 -7.70
CA GLU A 92 -10.22 4.92 -8.84
C GLU A 92 -9.34 5.20 -10.05
N LEU A 93 -8.71 4.16 -10.58
CA LEU A 93 -7.80 4.25 -11.72
C LEU A 93 -8.53 3.84 -13.00
N PRO A 94 -8.27 4.50 -14.14
CA PRO A 94 -8.74 4.03 -15.43
C PRO A 94 -7.99 2.76 -15.85
N GLU A 95 -8.66 1.89 -16.61
CA GLU A 95 -8.06 0.63 -17.11
C GLU A 95 -6.79 0.87 -17.94
N LYS A 96 -6.80 1.91 -18.78
CA LYS A 96 -5.65 2.32 -19.58
C LYS A 96 -4.83 3.35 -18.83
N ASN A 97 -3.51 3.16 -18.79
CA ASN A 97 -2.57 4.03 -18.09
C ASN A 97 -2.88 4.15 -16.60
N ALA A 98 -2.94 3.02 -15.89
CA ALA A 98 -3.18 2.96 -14.44
C ALA A 98 -1.97 3.49 -13.64
N THR A 99 -1.70 4.78 -13.81
CA THR A 99 -0.77 5.59 -13.03
C THR A 99 -1.56 6.64 -12.29
N ALA A 100 -1.35 6.76 -10.99
CA ALA A 100 -1.86 7.86 -10.19
C ALA A 100 -0.74 8.51 -9.38
N SER A 101 -0.86 9.82 -9.25
CA SER A 101 -0.05 10.65 -8.37
C SER A 101 -1.02 11.43 -7.49
N VAL A 102 -1.10 11.06 -6.21
CA VAL A 102 -2.10 11.59 -5.30
C VAL A 102 -1.48 12.26 -4.07
N PRO A 103 -2.00 13.43 -3.67
CA PRO A 103 -1.54 14.09 -2.46
C PRO A 103 -1.97 13.29 -1.23
N LEU A 104 -1.05 13.09 -0.31
CA LEU A 104 -1.30 12.52 1.01
C LEU A 104 -1.51 13.68 1.99
N ARG A 105 -2.71 13.78 2.56
CA ARG A 105 -3.06 14.81 3.54
C ARG A 105 -2.89 14.24 4.95
N LEU A 106 -1.65 14.10 5.36
CA LEU A 106 -1.28 13.53 6.66
C LEU A 106 -1.07 14.65 7.68
N SER A 107 -1.51 14.42 8.92
CA SER A 107 -1.35 15.37 10.03
C SER A 107 -0.06 15.17 10.82
N GLN A 108 0.61 14.02 10.65
CA GLN A 108 1.80 13.62 11.38
C GLN A 108 2.73 12.80 10.47
N PRO A 109 4.04 12.72 10.80
CA PRO A 109 4.95 11.79 10.14
C PRO A 109 4.47 10.35 10.26
N VAL A 110 4.54 9.60 9.16
CA VAL A 110 4.08 8.21 9.10
C VAL A 110 5.25 7.26 8.96
N SER A 111 5.12 6.06 9.51
CA SER A 111 6.12 4.99 9.39
C SER A 111 5.74 3.96 8.34
N HIS A 112 4.44 3.79 8.08
CA HIS A 112 3.93 2.80 7.13
C HIS A 112 2.83 3.37 6.25
N ILE A 113 2.77 2.86 5.01
CA ILE A 113 1.66 3.05 4.07
C ILE A 113 1.12 1.66 3.71
N LYS A 114 -0.19 1.47 3.85
CA LYS A 114 -0.90 0.24 3.44
C LYS A 114 -1.76 0.54 2.22
N LEU A 115 -1.50 -0.20 1.14
CA LEU A 115 -2.32 -0.18 -0.07
C LEU A 115 -3.25 -1.38 -0.03
N VAL A 116 -4.55 -1.16 -0.15
CA VAL A 116 -5.56 -2.22 -0.25
C VAL A 116 -6.25 -2.10 -1.60
N ILE A 117 -5.89 -2.99 -2.52
CA ILE A 117 -6.50 -3.10 -3.85
C ILE A 117 -7.78 -3.90 -3.68
N THR A 118 -8.93 -3.21 -3.76
CA THR A 118 -10.24 -3.83 -3.51
C THR A 118 -10.90 -4.34 -4.78
N ASP A 119 -10.48 -3.85 -5.94
CA ASP A 119 -11.00 -4.28 -7.24
C ASP A 119 -9.98 -4.04 -8.36
N GLY A 120 -10.10 -4.82 -9.44
CA GLY A 120 -9.26 -4.73 -10.62
C GLY A 120 -10.06 -4.95 -11.91
N TYR A 121 -9.51 -4.53 -13.04
CA TYR A 121 -10.07 -4.76 -14.37
C TYR A 121 -9.85 -6.19 -14.90
N GLY A 122 -9.20 -7.04 -14.12
CA GLY A 122 -9.13 -8.48 -14.39
C GLY A 122 -8.95 -9.25 -13.09
N ASP A 123 -8.90 -10.58 -13.23
CA ASP A 123 -8.79 -11.50 -12.09
C ASP A 123 -7.49 -11.31 -11.29
N PHE A 124 -6.47 -10.73 -11.93
CA PHE A 124 -5.19 -10.38 -11.33
C PHE A 124 -4.79 -8.95 -11.70
N VAL A 125 -4.05 -8.33 -10.78
CA VAL A 125 -3.44 -7.01 -10.96
C VAL A 125 -1.92 -7.11 -10.87
N ALA A 126 -1.26 -6.10 -11.42
CA ALA A 126 0.16 -5.91 -11.22
C ALA A 126 0.45 -4.50 -10.71
N VAL A 127 1.40 -4.39 -9.78
CA VAL A 127 1.95 -3.13 -9.31
C VAL A 127 3.39 -3.05 -9.78
N ASN A 128 3.66 -2.14 -10.70
CA ASN A 128 4.96 -1.93 -11.31
C ASN A 128 5.84 -1.02 -10.45
N SER A 129 5.24 -0.01 -9.81
CA SER A 129 5.99 0.93 -8.98
C SER A 129 5.07 1.59 -7.95
N VAL A 130 5.59 1.77 -6.74
CA VAL A 130 5.03 2.57 -5.67
C VAL A 130 6.14 3.46 -5.12
N ALA A 131 5.92 4.77 -5.11
CA ALA A 131 6.84 5.74 -4.53
C ALA A 131 6.08 6.68 -3.58
N VAL A 132 6.75 7.04 -2.47
CA VAL A 132 6.25 7.97 -1.47
C VAL A 132 7.23 9.12 -1.37
N GLU A 133 6.74 10.36 -1.53
CA GLU A 133 7.53 11.60 -1.59
C GLU A 133 7.00 12.65 -0.62
#